data_AF-A0A2M7K5M9-F1
#
_entry.id   AF-A0A2M7K5M9-F1
#
_cell.length_a   1.000
_cell.length_b   1.000
_cell.length_c   1.000
_cell.angle_alpha   90.00
_cell.angle_beta   90.00
_cell.angle_gamma   90.00
#
_symmetry.space_group_name_H-M   'P 1'
#
loop_
_entity.id
_entity.type
_entity.pdbx_description
1 polymer ?
#
loop_
_entity_poly.entity_id
_entity_poly.type
_entity_poly.pdbx_seq_one_letter_code
_entity_poly.pdbx_strand_id
1 'polypeptide(L)' 'MHIKGTRISVEIILRKLFHNISIDKILQDYSRFTNKNIQAALEYAAESGHGEEVHLLRVVNELNGKE' A
#
# COMPACT_ATOMS: atom_id res chain seq x y z
N MET A 1 1.55 0.79 5.06
CA MET A 1 1.37 2.22 5.42
C MET A 1 -0.10 2.50 5.77
N HIS A 2 -0.37 3.25 6.85
CA HIS A 2 -1.73 3.65 7.26
C HIS A 2 -1.92 5.16 7.11
N ILE A 3 -3.14 5.59 6.81
CA ILE A 3 -3.49 7.02 6.76
C ILE A 3 -3.43 7.60 8.17
N LYS A 4 -2.69 8.70 8.33
CA LYS A 4 -2.46 9.35 9.63
C LYS A 4 -3.76 9.60 10.39
N GLY A 5 -3.78 9.20 11.66
CA GLY A 5 -4.95 9.35 12.54
C GLY A 5 -6.04 8.30 12.33
N THR A 6 -5.76 7.26 11.54
CA THR A 6 -6.72 6.20 11.19
C THR A 6 -6.02 4.83 11.20
N ARG A 7 -6.79 3.75 11.29
CA ARG A 7 -6.29 2.37 11.09
C ARG A 7 -6.51 1.87 9.66
N ILE A 8 -6.79 2.78 8.73
CA ILE A 8 -7.11 2.43 7.34
C ILE A 8 -5.82 2.44 6.53
N SER A 9 -5.57 1.33 5.83
CA SER A 9 -4.40 1.21 4.96
C SER A 9 -4.55 2.06 3.71
N VAL A 10 -3.43 2.53 3.17
CA VAL A 10 -3.42 3.26 1.89
C VAL A 10 -4.00 2.39 0.76
N GLU A 11 -3.71 1.08 0.79
CA GLU A 11 -4.21 0.11 -0.18
C GLU A 11 -5.75 0.11 -0.30
N ILE A 12 -6.48 0.19 0.81
CA ILE A 12 -7.95 0.19 0.79
C ILE A 12 -8.50 1.35 -0.03
N ILE A 13 -7.87 2.53 0.09
CA ILE A 13 -8.28 3.74 -0.64
C ILE A 13 -8.00 3.58 -2.13
N LEU A 14 -6.80 3.10 -2.48
CA LEU A 14 -6.43 2.85 -3.87
C LEU A 14 -7.35 1.81 -4.54
N ARG A 15 -7.73 0.74 -3.83
CA ARG A 15 -8.68 -0.25 -4.33
C ARG A 15 -10.06 0.34 -4.58
N LYS A 16 -10.58 1.18 -3.67
CA LYS A 16 -11.87 1.86 -3.87
C LYS A 16 -11.83 2.78 -5.10
N LEU A 17 -10.75 3.54 -5.28
CA LEU A 17 -10.56 4.38 -6.46
C LEU A 17 -10.48 3.56 -7.75
N PHE A 18 -9.76 2.42 -7.73
CA PHE A 18 -9.68 1.48 -8.86
C PHE A 18 -11.05 0.91 -9.25
N HIS A 19 -11.95 0.69 -8.28
CA HIS A 19 -13.34 0.28 -8.54
C HIS A 19 -14.27 1.46 -8.91
N ASN A 20 -13.72 2.61 -9.30
CA ASN A 20 -14.47 3.82 -9.65
C ASN A 20 -15.40 4.34 -8.53
N ILE A 21 -15.13 4.01 -7.26
CA ILE A 21 -15.87 4.62 -6.15
C ILE A 21 -15.48 6.11 -6.07
N SER A 22 -16.48 6.99 -6.08
CA SER A 22 -16.24 8.43 -6.04
C SER A 22 -15.58 8.86 -4.74
N ILE A 23 -14.77 9.91 -4.79
CA ILE A 23 -14.10 10.46 -3.61
C ILE A 23 -15.12 10.83 -2.53
N ASP A 24 -16.24 11.48 -2.88
CA ASP A 24 -17.29 11.82 -1.93
C ASP A 24 -17.85 10.58 -1.21
N LYS A 25 -18.00 9.46 -1.93
CA LYS A 25 -18.48 8.21 -1.31
C LYS A 25 -17.44 7.62 -0.37
N ILE A 26 -16.16 7.67 -0.72
CA ILE A 26 -15.06 7.26 0.16
C ILE A 26 -15.03 8.12 1.43
N LEU A 27 -15.22 9.43 1.31
CA LEU A 27 -15.28 10.34 2.46
C LEU A 27 -16.50 10.07 3.35
N GLN A 28 -17.65 9.70 2.76
CA GLN A 28 -18.85 9.32 3.52
C GLN A 28 -18.66 8.01 4.30
N ASP A 29 -17.97 7.03 3.73
CA ASP A 29 -17.68 5.75 4.40
C ASP A 29 -16.80 5.92 5.64
N TYR A 30 -16.05 7.03 5.73
CA TYR A 30 -15.09 7.31 6.79
C TYR A 30 -15.27 8.72 7.37
N SER A 31 -16.03 8.84 8.45
CA SER A 31 -16.39 10.14 9.08
C SER A 31 -15.21 11.07 9.44
N ARG A 32 -14.00 10.54 9.57
CA ARG A 32 -12.78 11.30 9.89
C ARG A 32 -11.90 11.61 8.68
N PHE A 33 -12.28 11.15 7.50
CA PHE A 33 -11.52 11.40 6.29
C PHE A 33 -11.82 12.78 5.73
N THR A 34 -10.79 13.35 5.13
CA THR A 34 -10.83 14.59 4.37
C THR A 34 -10.14 14.37 3.03
N ASN A 35 -10.30 15.31 2.11
CA ASN A 35 -9.57 15.28 0.84
C ASN A 35 -8.05 15.15 1.00
N LYS A 36 -7.48 15.67 2.09
CA LYS A 36 -6.05 15.53 2.40
C LYS A 36 -5.63 14.07 2.61
N ASN A 37 -6.52 13.23 3.14
CA ASN A 37 -6.24 11.81 3.32
C ASN A 37 -6.15 11.07 1.97
N ILE A 38 -7.00 11.45 1.02
CA ILE A 38 -6.98 10.90 -0.34
C ILE A 38 -5.72 11.36 -1.08
N GLN A 39 -5.37 12.64 -0.99
CA GLN A 39 -4.13 13.18 -1.56
C GLN A 39 -2.89 12.49 -0.98
N ALA A 40 -2.81 12.32 0.34
CA ALA A 40 -1.70 11.61 0.97
C ALA A 40 -1.61 10.13 0.56
N ALA A 41 -2.75 9.47 0.30
CA ALA A 41 -2.77 8.10 -0.22
C ALA A 41 -2.17 8.02 -1.63
N LEU A 42 -2.55 8.98 -2.50
CA LEU A 42 -2.07 9.06 -3.87
C LEU A 42 -0.58 9.45 -3.93
N GLU A 43 -0.16 10.43 -3.13
CA GLU A 43 1.24 10.84 -2.99
C GLU A 43 2.10 9.65 -2.55
N TYR A 44 1.70 8.93 -1.50
CA TYR A 44 2.41 7.72 -1.08
C TYR A 44 2.49 6.69 -2.20
N ALA A 45 1.42 6.46 -2.95
CA ALA A 45 1.41 5.50 -4.05
C ALA A 45 2.38 5.90 -5.17
N ALA A 46 2.42 7.19 -5.52
CA ALA A 46 3.34 7.73 -6.52
C ALA A 46 4.81 7.56 -6.10
N GLU A 47 5.13 7.82 -4.82
CA GLU A 47 6.49 7.66 -4.27
C GLU A 47 6.88 6.18 -4.08
N SER A 48 5.92 5.31 -3.73
CA SER A 48 6.19 3.89 -3.46
C SER A 48 6.52 3.09 -4.72
N GLY A 49 6.12 3.58 -5.90
CA GLY A 49 6.48 2.98 -7.18
C GLY A 49 7.96 3.16 -7.55
N HIS A 50 8.73 3.93 -6.77
CA HIS A 50 10.13 4.28 -7.09
C HIS A 50 11.18 3.35 -6.47
N GLY A 51 10.77 2.29 -5.76
CA GLY A 51 11.69 1.43 -4.99
C GLY A 51 11.50 -0.07 -5.28
N GLU A 52 11.81 -0.51 -6.50
CA GLU A 52 12.02 -1.94 -6.74
C GLU A 52 13.41 -2.33 -6.20
N GLU A 53 13.49 -2.82 -4.96
CA GLU A 53 14.71 -3.46 -4.45
C GLU A 53 14.69 -4.96 -4.73
N VAL A 54 15.50 -5.39 -5.70
CA VAL A 54 15.72 -6.82 -5.99
C VAL A 54 16.72 -7.40 -4.99
N HIS A 55 16.25 -8.27 -4.09
CA HIS A 55 17.13 -9.02 -3.20
C HIS A 55 17.49 -10.37 -3.83
N LEU A 56 18.77 -10.56 -4.16
CA LEU A 56 19.27 -11.87 -4.61
C LEU A 56 19.22 -12.86 -3.44
N LEU A 57 18.33 -13.85 -3.53
CA LEU A 57 18.32 -14.97 -2.59
C LEU A 57 19.45 -15.93 -2.95
N ARG A 58 20.42 -16.09 -2.04
CA ARG A 58 21.45 -17.12 -2.17
C ARG A 58 20.86 -18.46 -1.76
N VAL A 59 20.66 -19.35 -2.73
CA VAL A 59 20.36 -20.75 -2.46
C VAL A 59 21.65 -21.43 -1.99
N VAL A 60 21.78 -21.66 -0.68
CA VAL A 60 22.76 -22.60 -0.14
C VAL A 60 22.18 -24.00 -0.27
N ASN A 61 22.68 -24.76 -1.24
CA ASN A 61 22.41 -26.18 -1.33
C ASN A 61 23.41 -26.89 -0.42
N GLU A 62 22.98 -27.23 0.80
CA GLU A 62 23.71 -28.16 1.65
C GLU A 62 23.55 -29.56 1.07
N LEU A 63 24.51 -29.95 0.24
CA LEU A 63 24.73 -31.35 -0.08
C LEU A 63 25.14 -32.03 1.23
N ASN A 64 24.16 -32.63 1.90
CA ASN A 64 24.40 -33.64 2.93
C ASN A 64 25.17 -34.79 2.27
N GLY A 65 26.51 -34.69 2.32
CA GLY A 65 27.41 -35.80 2.08
C GLY A 65 27.13 -36.86 3.14
N LYS A 66 26.28 -37.82 2.78
CA LYS A 66 26.32 -39.16 3.37
C LYS A 66 27.52 -39.86 2.75
N GLU A 67 28.58 -40.01 3.53
CA GLU A 67 29.50 -41.15 3.44
C GLU A 67 29.55 -41.81 4.82
#